data_AF-A0A0D2DS01-F1
#
_entry.id   AF-A0A0D2DS01-F1
#
_cell.length_a   1.000
_cell.length_b   1.000
_cell.length_c   1.000
_cell.angle_alpha   90.00
_cell.angle_beta   90.00
_cell.angle_gamma   90.00
#
_symmetry.space_group_name_H-M   'P 1'
#
loop_
_entity.id
_entity.type
_entity.pdbx_description
1 polymer ?
#
loop_
_entity_poly.entity_id
_entity_poly.type
_entity_poly.pdbx_seq_one_letter_code
_entity_poly.pdbx_strand_id
1 'polypeptide(L)'
;MMSWHQAGSCACPATQPHLALPLLVFIVVSYRVCLFSFKLPPTAHSLRILGAMAGNWGGWYARFKSSQGLDSSLLNESYLEQLEHIEASRNETDHIGPRERHGAMREILELPSETKNLRPKAEKIEAQLRGADIQLLRAEEPKSPELQRTVAMLDDRSFTSERPRGNRGPLNAHQLYKLLKKRRFRDKPRTNQEQSNPAPTQHSADSSLTSVQNVEGQTEEVEPDAERRLICINDLDRWTICALLGTASYHEVDVLRRALYHHITFKASIDTKPSPCGLPIYQLAFHLPYYAWRSSSRPHENHRRDSDAQPLRQSLDVSFLNPENPLKAYLHPAHISCVITGPDHRRWSAYTFIDTYFDSDSDPDSDSARDSVQYIEQLRRNDDYIVYFDPFTRGFTDADRPVWDPMDFFLLVLRIRLDQIHLEWTQIKDRLQESFENHESVQAPNHRPSNSNHAPIHGKKDTLEWVGNAMKILRPLSECLSQTVQASNRFWNGSLAEIKRNSESTNNNVSGLFPDIGTTLEELEKLDQDLRKMVEWYRDISIGSTSKRASMALSKASFRVRRHRKNS
;
A
#
# COMPACT_ATOMS: atom_id res chain seq x y z
N MET A 1 50.80 2.70 -13.60
CA MET A 1 51.98 3.30 -12.95
C MET A 1 51.51 3.91 -11.65
N MET A 2 52.21 3.60 -10.54
CA MET A 2 51.87 3.86 -9.12
C MET A 2 50.71 3.01 -8.56
N SER A 3 50.79 2.23 -7.48
CA SER A 3 51.81 1.62 -6.61
C SER A 3 51.12 1.48 -5.25
N TRP A 4 50.97 0.25 -4.78
CA TRP A 4 50.46 -0.09 -3.46
C TRP A 4 51.43 0.33 -2.35
N HIS A 5 50.93 0.70 -1.17
CA HIS A 5 51.70 0.60 0.09
C HIS A 5 50.85 0.08 1.25
N GLN A 6 51.52 -0.74 2.05
CA GLN A 6 51.07 -1.57 3.16
C GLN A 6 50.81 -0.84 4.47
N ALA A 7 49.85 -1.40 5.22
CA ALA A 7 49.84 -1.80 6.62
C ALA A 7 50.65 -1.00 7.68
N GLY A 8 49.92 -0.48 8.66
CA GLY A 8 50.41 -0.12 9.99
C GLY A 8 49.66 -0.90 11.07
N SER A 9 50.41 -1.68 11.86
CA SER A 9 49.98 -2.48 13.01
C SER A 9 49.86 -1.60 14.27
N CYS A 10 48.86 -1.85 15.13
CA CYS A 10 48.84 -1.36 16.51
C CYS A 10 48.23 -2.41 17.45
N ALA A 11 48.90 -2.58 18.58
CA ALA A 11 48.81 -3.69 19.51
C ALA A 11 47.66 -3.56 20.53
N CYS A 12 47.24 -4.73 21.03
CA CYS A 12 46.35 -4.91 22.18
C CYS A 12 46.95 -4.39 23.49
N PRO A 13 46.10 -4.21 24.52
CA PRO A 13 46.28 -5.10 25.68
C PRO A 13 44.97 -5.73 26.17
N ALA A 14 45.12 -6.95 26.67
CA ALA A 14 44.08 -7.72 27.35
C ALA A 14 44.03 -7.39 28.85
N THR A 15 42.84 -7.33 29.44
CA THR A 15 42.54 -7.83 30.80
C THR A 15 41.02 -7.91 31.03
N GLN A 16 40.57 -9.08 31.46
CA GLN A 16 39.23 -9.50 31.93
C GLN A 16 39.27 -9.61 33.48
N PRO A 17 38.22 -10.06 34.24
CA PRO A 17 36.75 -10.10 34.03
C PRO A 17 35.94 -9.68 35.31
N HIS A 18 34.61 -9.95 35.30
CA HIS A 18 33.59 -9.95 36.40
C HIS A 18 32.75 -8.64 36.54
N LEU A 19 31.42 -8.60 36.71
CA LEU A 19 30.37 -9.56 37.10
C LEU A 19 28.95 -9.00 36.77
N ALA A 20 28.04 -9.92 36.40
CA ALA A 20 26.59 -9.99 36.71
C ALA A 20 25.54 -8.98 36.15
N LEU A 21 24.70 -9.51 35.25
CA LEU A 21 23.30 -9.15 34.97
C LEU A 21 22.38 -9.38 36.20
N PRO A 22 21.22 -8.68 36.26
CA PRO A 22 19.97 -9.41 36.10
C PRO A 22 18.93 -8.62 35.27
N LEU A 23 18.75 -9.00 34.01
CA LEU A 23 17.65 -8.50 33.15
C LEU A 23 16.78 -9.63 32.58
N LEU A 24 16.91 -10.85 33.12
CA LEU A 24 16.25 -12.06 32.61
C LEU A 24 15.01 -12.50 33.43
N VAL A 25 14.69 -11.82 34.54
CA VAL A 25 13.53 -12.18 35.38
C VAL A 25 12.25 -11.46 34.95
N PHE A 26 12.33 -10.32 34.23
CA PHE A 26 11.13 -9.59 33.80
C PHE A 26 10.44 -10.16 32.55
N ILE A 27 11.13 -10.94 31.72
CA ILE A 27 10.55 -11.51 30.49
C ILE A 27 9.73 -12.79 30.78
N VAL A 28 10.03 -13.52 31.86
CA VAL A 28 9.32 -14.77 32.20
C VAL A 28 8.01 -14.49 32.95
N VAL A 29 7.89 -13.37 33.68
CA VAL A 29 6.67 -13.05 34.45
C VAL A 29 5.52 -12.54 33.56
N SER A 30 5.81 -11.82 32.48
CA SER A 30 4.77 -11.38 31.53
C SER A 30 4.18 -12.52 30.69
N TYR A 31 4.88 -13.64 30.52
CA TYR A 31 4.39 -14.80 29.75
C TYR A 31 3.45 -15.72 30.54
N ARG A 32 3.52 -15.74 31.89
CA ARG A 32 2.62 -16.57 32.70
C ARG A 32 1.24 -15.97 32.96
N VAL A 33 1.07 -14.65 32.81
CA VAL A 33 -0.22 -13.98 33.07
C VAL A 33 -1.21 -14.14 31.91
N CYS A 34 -0.75 -14.43 30.68
CA CYS A 34 -1.64 -14.63 29.52
C CYS A 34 -2.24 -16.04 29.37
N LEU A 35 -1.84 -17.03 30.16
CA LEU A 35 -2.26 -18.44 29.97
C LEU A 35 -3.43 -18.90 30.86
N PHE A 36 -4.03 -18.02 31.67
CA PHE A 36 -5.08 -18.43 32.62
C PHE A 36 -6.53 -18.18 32.18
N SER A 37 -6.81 -17.99 30.89
CA SER A 37 -8.20 -17.82 30.42
C SER A 37 -8.47 -18.44 29.06
N PHE A 38 -8.23 -19.74 28.90
CA PHE A 38 -8.81 -20.51 27.80
C PHE A 38 -9.21 -21.92 28.27
N LYS A 39 -10.51 -22.24 28.14
CA LYS A 39 -11.09 -23.58 28.35
C LYS A 39 -11.08 -24.42 27.05
N LEU A 40 -10.01 -24.37 26.26
CA LEU A 40 -9.74 -25.34 25.19
C LEU A 40 -8.21 -25.54 25.09
N PRO A 41 -7.70 -26.79 25.10
CA PRO A 41 -6.27 -27.03 25.00
C PRO A 41 -5.78 -26.75 23.57
N PRO A 42 -4.72 -25.95 23.37
CA PRO A 42 -4.09 -25.85 22.06
C PRO A 42 -3.49 -27.23 21.71
N THR A 43 -3.68 -27.68 20.47
CA THR A 43 -3.02 -28.91 20.01
C THR A 43 -1.50 -28.72 20.05
N ALA A 44 -0.74 -29.78 20.32
CA ALA A 44 0.72 -29.76 20.38
C ALA A 44 1.39 -29.23 19.10
N HIS A 45 0.65 -29.19 17.98
CA HIS A 45 1.07 -28.62 16.71
C HIS A 45 1.16 -27.07 16.76
N SER A 46 0.18 -26.40 17.36
CA SER A 46 0.14 -24.93 17.47
C SER A 46 1.26 -24.37 18.35
N LEU A 47 1.64 -25.10 19.41
CA LEU A 47 2.73 -24.70 20.31
C LEU A 47 4.13 -24.86 19.66
N ARG A 48 4.31 -25.84 18.76
CA ARG A 48 5.56 -25.98 17.98
C ARG A 48 5.73 -24.88 16.93
N ILE A 49 4.63 -24.40 16.34
CA ILE A 49 4.66 -23.30 15.36
C ILE A 49 5.01 -21.98 16.06
N LEU A 50 4.40 -21.68 17.20
CA LEU A 50 4.67 -20.47 17.99
C LEU A 50 6.12 -20.40 18.50
N GLY A 51 6.70 -21.52 18.95
CA GLY A 51 8.09 -21.59 19.38
C GLY A 51 9.12 -21.38 18.25
N ALA A 52 8.74 -21.62 16.99
CA ALA A 52 9.61 -21.42 15.82
C ALA A 52 9.49 -20.01 15.21
N MET A 53 8.48 -19.22 15.59
CA MET A 53 8.25 -17.88 15.03
C MET A 53 8.92 -16.75 15.83
N ALA A 54 9.31 -17.00 17.08
CA ALA A 54 10.04 -16.03 17.90
C ALA A 54 11.55 -16.03 17.54
N GLY A 55 11.93 -15.27 16.52
CA GLY A 55 13.30 -14.75 16.40
C GLY A 55 14.21 -15.29 15.29
N ASN A 56 13.70 -16.00 14.28
CA ASN A 56 14.55 -16.43 13.15
C ASN A 56 13.93 -16.14 11.77
N TRP A 57 14.08 -14.90 11.32
CA TRP A 57 13.75 -14.46 9.97
C TRP A 57 14.54 -15.20 8.87
N GLY A 58 15.75 -15.69 9.18
CA GLY A 58 16.57 -16.46 8.23
C GLY A 58 15.94 -17.79 7.82
N GLY A 59 15.25 -18.48 8.75
CA GLY A 59 14.51 -19.70 8.44
C GLY A 59 13.20 -19.46 7.67
N TRP A 60 12.64 -18.27 7.80
CA TRP A 60 11.35 -17.93 7.20
C TRP A 60 11.44 -17.82 5.67
N TYR A 61 12.45 -17.14 5.14
CA TYR A 61 12.60 -16.98 3.69
C TYR A 61 12.83 -18.32 2.97
N ALA A 62 13.62 -19.21 3.58
CA ALA A 62 13.79 -20.57 3.08
C ALA A 62 12.46 -21.35 3.07
N ARG A 63 11.65 -21.24 4.13
CA ARG A 63 10.30 -21.84 4.20
C ARG A 63 9.31 -21.22 3.21
N PHE A 64 9.48 -19.95 2.88
CA PHE A 64 8.68 -19.25 1.89
C PHE A 64 9.01 -19.70 0.46
N LYS A 65 10.29 -20.01 0.18
CA LYS A 65 10.70 -20.63 -1.09
C LYS A 65 10.25 -22.08 -1.21
N SER A 66 10.14 -22.82 -0.10
CA SER A 66 9.54 -24.16 -0.13
C SER A 66 8.02 -24.07 -0.31
N SER A 67 7.48 -24.65 -1.39
CA SER A 67 6.03 -24.70 -1.58
C SER A 67 5.37 -25.42 -0.42
N GLN A 68 4.51 -24.71 0.29
CA GLN A 68 3.76 -25.28 1.40
C GLN A 68 2.58 -26.05 0.82
N GLY A 69 2.33 -27.27 1.30
CA GLY A 69 1.19 -28.09 0.90
C GLY A 69 -0.17 -27.55 1.37
N LEU A 70 -0.35 -26.22 1.38
CA LEU A 70 -1.62 -25.58 1.67
C LEU A 70 -2.63 -26.01 0.60
N ASP A 71 -3.78 -26.51 1.06
CA ASP A 71 -4.88 -26.89 0.20
C ASP A 71 -5.36 -25.67 -0.59
N SER A 72 -5.35 -25.79 -1.92
CA SER A 72 -5.81 -24.75 -2.83
C SER A 72 -7.31 -24.48 -2.69
N SER A 73 -8.09 -25.42 -2.16
CA SER A 73 -9.52 -25.22 -1.87
C SER A 73 -9.76 -24.05 -0.90
N LEU A 74 -8.88 -23.89 0.10
CA LEU A 74 -8.95 -22.80 1.09
C LEU A 74 -8.68 -21.41 0.49
N LEU A 75 -8.08 -21.37 -0.71
CA LEU A 75 -7.81 -20.14 -1.45
C LEU A 75 -8.95 -19.80 -2.43
N ASN A 76 -9.86 -20.75 -2.68
CA ASN A 76 -11.00 -20.59 -3.58
C ASN A 76 -12.26 -20.07 -2.87
N GLU A 77 -12.43 -20.45 -1.61
CA GLU A 77 -13.61 -20.10 -0.83
C GLU A 77 -13.40 -18.76 -0.10
N SER A 78 -14.38 -17.86 -0.24
CA SER A 78 -14.35 -16.60 0.52
C SER A 78 -14.72 -16.84 1.97
N TYR A 79 -14.16 -16.03 2.88
CA TYR A 79 -14.50 -16.13 4.29
C TYR A 79 -15.98 -15.86 4.57
N LEU A 80 -16.60 -14.99 3.76
CA LEU A 80 -18.03 -14.73 3.83
C LEU A 80 -18.87 -15.99 3.55
N GLU A 81 -18.48 -16.80 2.55
CA GLU A 81 -19.17 -18.06 2.25
C GLU A 81 -18.99 -19.08 3.39
N GLN A 82 -17.80 -19.14 3.99
CA GLN A 82 -17.55 -19.99 5.16
C GLN A 82 -18.46 -19.62 6.34
N LEU A 83 -18.63 -18.33 6.60
CA LEU A 83 -19.56 -17.85 7.62
C LEU A 83 -21.00 -18.21 7.29
N GLU A 84 -21.44 -18.02 6.05
CA GLU A 84 -22.78 -18.39 5.59
C GLU A 84 -23.03 -19.91 5.75
N HIS A 85 -22.03 -20.76 5.47
CA HIS A 85 -22.11 -22.20 5.69
C HIS A 85 -22.22 -22.57 7.18
N ILE A 86 -21.44 -21.91 8.04
CA ILE A 86 -21.50 -22.11 9.50
C ILE A 86 -22.87 -21.68 10.04
N GLU A 87 -23.40 -20.54 9.59
CA GLU A 87 -24.72 -20.05 10.00
C GLU A 87 -25.86 -20.97 9.53
N ALA A 88 -25.81 -21.43 8.27
CA ALA A 88 -26.78 -22.39 7.75
C ALA A 88 -26.81 -23.67 8.59
N SER A 89 -25.63 -24.19 8.96
CA SER A 89 -25.49 -25.38 9.79
C SER A 89 -26.04 -25.19 11.21
N ARG A 90 -25.97 -23.97 11.78
CA ARG A 90 -26.51 -23.65 13.11
C ARG A 90 -28.03 -23.47 13.12
N ASN A 91 -28.60 -22.90 12.07
CA ASN A 91 -30.04 -22.68 11.98
C ASN A 91 -30.82 -24.01 11.82
N GLU A 92 -30.16 -25.06 11.33
CA GLU A 92 -30.73 -26.41 11.32
C GLU A 92 -30.87 -26.99 12.74
N THR A 93 -29.98 -26.60 13.66
CA THR A 93 -29.96 -27.13 15.04
C THR A 93 -30.75 -26.27 16.02
N ASP A 94 -30.73 -24.95 15.84
CA ASP A 94 -31.38 -23.98 16.72
C ASP A 94 -32.46 -23.25 15.93
N HIS A 95 -33.75 -23.40 16.29
CA HIS A 95 -34.90 -22.73 15.66
C HIS A 95 -34.92 -21.19 15.86
N ILE A 96 -33.76 -20.55 15.86
CA ILE A 96 -33.58 -19.11 15.99
C ILE A 96 -33.78 -18.50 14.59
N GLY A 97 -34.64 -17.49 14.49
CA GLY A 97 -34.94 -16.83 13.22
C GLY A 97 -33.70 -16.24 12.53
N PRO A 98 -33.74 -16.05 11.21
CA PRO A 98 -32.59 -15.59 10.43
C PRO A 98 -32.07 -14.26 10.96
N ARG A 99 -30.82 -14.25 11.42
CA ARG A 99 -30.11 -13.04 11.83
C ARG A 99 -29.91 -12.15 10.61
N GLU A 100 -30.09 -10.83 10.76
CA GLU A 100 -29.92 -9.88 9.65
C GLU A 100 -28.49 -9.96 9.08
N ARG A 101 -28.39 -10.17 7.76
CA ARG A 101 -27.12 -10.38 7.03
C ARG A 101 -26.12 -9.23 7.09
N HIS A 102 -26.53 -8.04 7.53
CA HIS A 102 -25.60 -6.95 7.88
C HIS A 102 -24.61 -7.37 8.98
N GLY A 103 -24.96 -8.39 9.77
CA GLY A 103 -24.06 -9.02 10.74
C GLY A 103 -22.81 -9.64 10.11
N ALA A 104 -22.89 -10.22 8.91
CA ALA A 104 -21.77 -10.98 8.34
C ALA A 104 -20.57 -10.10 8.01
N MET A 105 -20.79 -8.91 7.41
CA MET A 105 -19.69 -7.98 7.12
C MET A 105 -19.07 -7.43 8.42
N ARG A 106 -19.91 -7.16 9.43
CA ARG A 106 -19.40 -6.79 10.76
C ARG A 106 -18.58 -7.91 11.37
N GLU A 107 -18.99 -9.16 11.24
CA GLU A 107 -18.25 -10.33 11.74
C GLU A 107 -16.88 -10.49 11.07
N ILE A 108 -16.80 -10.27 9.75
CA ILE A 108 -15.53 -10.18 9.01
C ILE A 108 -14.63 -9.09 9.62
N LEU A 109 -15.21 -7.92 9.91
CA LEU A 109 -14.52 -6.79 10.54
C LEU A 109 -14.21 -7.01 12.04
N GLU A 110 -14.80 -8.00 12.70
CA GLU A 110 -14.66 -8.26 14.14
C GLU A 110 -13.87 -9.54 14.46
N LEU A 111 -13.22 -10.18 13.47
CA LEU A 111 -12.51 -11.47 13.64
C LEU A 111 -11.88 -11.67 15.04
N PRO A 112 -12.15 -12.79 15.72
CA PRO A 112 -11.77 -13.02 17.12
C PRO A 112 -10.27 -13.06 17.41
N SER A 113 -9.43 -13.21 16.39
CA SER A 113 -8.03 -13.60 16.51
C SER A 113 -7.10 -12.50 17.03
N GLU A 114 -7.55 -11.25 17.15
CA GLU A 114 -6.67 -10.14 17.52
C GLU A 114 -7.24 -9.20 18.59
N THR A 115 -6.32 -8.77 19.46
CA THR A 115 -6.51 -8.00 20.70
C THR A 115 -7.51 -6.83 20.64
N LYS A 116 -8.02 -6.42 21.81
CA LYS A 116 -8.95 -5.29 22.07
C LYS A 116 -8.66 -3.98 21.30
N ASN A 117 -7.46 -3.80 20.75
CA ASN A 117 -7.03 -2.63 19.99
C ASN A 117 -7.58 -2.55 18.54
N LEU A 118 -8.26 -3.59 18.03
CA LEU A 118 -8.80 -3.57 16.66
C LEU A 118 -10.24 -3.06 16.53
N ARG A 119 -11.03 -3.04 17.59
CA ARG A 119 -12.44 -2.58 17.52
C ARG A 119 -12.59 -1.16 16.95
N PRO A 120 -11.78 -0.16 17.36
CA PRO A 120 -11.85 1.17 16.76
C PRO A 120 -11.46 1.19 15.26
N LYS A 121 -10.69 0.19 14.81
CA LYS A 121 -10.32 0.06 13.38
C LYS A 121 -11.49 -0.48 12.57
N ALA A 122 -12.17 -1.50 13.10
CA ALA A 122 -13.38 -2.07 12.51
C ALA A 122 -14.46 -0.99 12.34
N GLU A 123 -14.71 -0.21 13.39
CA GLU A 123 -15.70 0.88 13.39
C GLU A 123 -15.42 1.93 12.31
N LYS A 124 -14.14 2.26 12.06
CA LYS A 124 -13.76 3.19 10.99
C LYS A 124 -14.03 2.63 9.59
N ILE A 125 -13.78 1.35 9.36
CA ILE A 125 -14.08 0.70 8.07
C ILE A 125 -15.59 0.54 7.90
N GLU A 126 -16.31 0.16 8.95
CA GLU A 126 -17.76 0.02 8.95
C GLU A 126 -18.46 1.35 8.66
N ALA A 127 -17.99 2.45 9.24
CA ALA A 127 -18.48 3.79 8.92
C ALA A 127 -18.36 4.10 7.42
N GLN A 128 -17.26 3.67 6.78
CA GLN A 128 -17.05 3.83 5.35
C GLN A 128 -17.94 2.94 4.48
N LEU A 129 -18.40 1.81 5.02
CA LEU A 129 -19.29 0.87 4.34
C LEU A 129 -20.77 1.27 4.41
N ARG A 130 -21.12 2.37 5.09
CA ARG A 130 -22.51 2.81 5.24
C ARG A 130 -23.20 2.96 3.87
N GLY A 131 -24.32 2.26 3.71
CA GLY A 131 -25.12 2.25 2.48
C GLY A 131 -24.63 1.30 1.39
N ALA A 132 -23.50 0.60 1.59
CA ALA A 132 -23.11 -0.50 0.74
C ALA A 132 -23.83 -1.79 1.17
N ASP A 133 -24.38 -2.52 0.21
CA ASP A 133 -25.01 -3.82 0.43
C ASP A 133 -24.40 -4.87 -0.52
N ILE A 134 -23.87 -5.94 0.06
CA ILE A 134 -23.29 -7.06 -0.69
C ILE A 134 -24.30 -7.72 -1.64
N GLN A 135 -25.61 -7.67 -1.32
CA GLN A 135 -26.63 -8.23 -2.19
C GLN A 135 -26.74 -7.47 -3.52
N LEU A 136 -26.45 -6.17 -3.53
CA LEU A 136 -26.43 -5.38 -4.76
C LEU A 136 -25.24 -5.76 -5.66
N LEU A 137 -24.12 -6.20 -5.09
CA LEU A 137 -22.98 -6.77 -5.84
C LEU A 137 -23.26 -8.20 -6.32
N ARG A 138 -24.12 -8.95 -5.61
CA ARG A 138 -24.55 -10.31 -6.00
C ARG A 138 -25.57 -10.30 -7.13
N ALA A 139 -26.31 -9.21 -7.32
CA ALA A 139 -27.29 -9.08 -8.39
C ALA A 139 -26.72 -9.41 -9.78
N GLU A 140 -27.57 -9.62 -10.78
CA GLU A 140 -27.10 -9.83 -12.14
C GLU A 140 -26.59 -8.51 -12.76
N GLU A 141 -27.36 -7.43 -12.57
CA GLU A 141 -27.07 -6.11 -13.13
C GLU A 141 -26.90 -5.03 -12.05
N PRO A 142 -25.93 -4.11 -12.21
CA PRO A 142 -25.73 -3.00 -11.29
C PRO A 142 -26.82 -1.94 -11.46
N LYS A 143 -27.61 -1.71 -10.41
CA LYS A 143 -28.72 -0.72 -10.43
C LYS A 143 -28.32 0.69 -10.01
N SER A 144 -27.14 0.87 -9.42
CA SER A 144 -26.67 2.17 -8.89
C SER A 144 -25.68 2.84 -9.85
N PRO A 145 -25.79 4.15 -10.14
CA PRO A 145 -24.78 4.89 -10.90
C PRO A 145 -23.38 4.81 -10.28
N GLU A 146 -23.28 4.76 -8.95
CA GLU A 146 -21.99 4.61 -8.26
C GLU A 146 -21.30 3.27 -8.60
N LEU A 147 -22.10 2.21 -8.80
CA LEU A 147 -21.60 0.88 -9.19
C LEU A 147 -21.14 0.81 -10.64
N GLN A 148 -21.41 1.83 -11.46
CA GLN A 148 -20.98 1.86 -12.86
C GLN A 148 -19.59 2.46 -13.02
N ARG A 149 -19.08 3.19 -12.03
CA ARG A 149 -17.76 3.82 -12.11
C ARG A 149 -16.66 2.75 -12.14
N THR A 150 -15.83 2.80 -13.17
CA THR A 150 -14.66 1.92 -13.29
C THR A 150 -13.50 2.49 -12.49
N VAL A 151 -13.13 1.78 -11.42
CA VAL A 151 -12.10 2.20 -10.47
C VAL A 151 -11.08 1.12 -10.18
N ALA A 152 -11.26 -0.09 -10.71
CA ALA A 152 -10.41 -1.23 -10.41
C ALA A 152 -9.78 -1.83 -11.66
N MET A 153 -8.66 -2.52 -11.46
CA MET A 153 -8.03 -3.41 -12.43
C MET A 153 -7.66 -4.71 -11.74
N LEU A 154 -7.82 -5.83 -12.46
CA LEU A 154 -7.48 -7.18 -12.01
C LEU A 154 -6.52 -7.81 -13.03
N ASP A 155 -5.38 -8.31 -12.57
CA ASP A 155 -4.44 -9.12 -13.36
C ASP A 155 -4.22 -10.45 -12.65
N ASP A 156 -4.97 -11.47 -13.08
CA ASP A 156 -4.82 -12.86 -12.64
C ASP A 156 -3.95 -13.61 -13.65
N ARG A 157 -2.87 -14.25 -13.18
CA ARG A 157 -1.93 -14.99 -14.03
C ARG A 157 -1.58 -16.36 -13.46
N SER A 158 -1.38 -17.31 -14.36
CA SER A 158 -0.79 -18.59 -14.01
C SER A 158 0.73 -18.54 -14.09
N PHE A 159 1.40 -19.05 -13.06
CA PHE A 159 2.84 -19.26 -13.05
C PHE A 159 3.25 -20.31 -14.09
N THR A 160 2.42 -21.34 -14.32
CA THR A 160 2.80 -22.46 -15.21
C THR A 160 2.63 -22.15 -16.69
N SER A 161 1.55 -21.45 -17.06
CA SER A 161 1.29 -21.11 -18.46
C SER A 161 1.75 -19.71 -18.83
N GLU A 162 2.06 -18.87 -17.84
CA GLU A 162 2.29 -17.42 -17.96
C GLU A 162 1.13 -16.65 -18.61
N ARG A 163 0.01 -17.33 -18.86
CA ARG A 163 -1.15 -16.76 -19.51
C ARG A 163 -1.98 -15.97 -18.50
N PRO A 164 -2.43 -14.76 -18.87
CA PRO A 164 -3.45 -14.06 -18.10
C PRO A 164 -4.79 -14.80 -18.14
N ARG A 165 -5.65 -14.53 -17.17
CA ARG A 165 -7.09 -14.71 -17.36
C ARG A 165 -7.63 -13.58 -18.25
N GLY A 166 -8.72 -13.84 -18.97
CA GLY A 166 -9.21 -12.97 -20.06
C GLY A 166 -9.63 -11.54 -19.69
N ASN A 167 -9.57 -11.14 -18.41
CA ASN A 167 -9.98 -9.82 -17.96
C ASN A 167 -8.75 -8.93 -17.77
N ARG A 168 -8.55 -7.97 -18.69
CA ARG A 168 -7.45 -6.99 -18.60
C ARG A 168 -7.93 -5.53 -18.62
N GLY A 169 -9.25 -5.33 -18.66
CA GLY A 169 -9.88 -4.01 -18.74
C GLY A 169 -10.13 -3.37 -17.38
N PRO A 170 -10.52 -2.09 -17.39
CA PRO A 170 -11.01 -1.40 -16.21
C PRO A 170 -12.31 -2.04 -15.73
N LEU A 171 -12.49 -2.11 -14.41
CA LEU A 171 -13.60 -2.78 -13.76
C LEU A 171 -14.31 -1.81 -12.82
N ASN A 172 -15.62 -1.87 -12.82
CA ASN A 172 -16.40 -1.32 -11.71
C ASN A 172 -16.49 -2.33 -10.55
N ALA A 173 -17.02 -1.90 -9.39
CA ALA A 173 -17.06 -2.74 -8.20
C ALA A 173 -17.87 -4.04 -8.39
N HIS A 174 -18.94 -3.99 -9.19
CA HIS A 174 -19.78 -5.15 -9.51
C HIS A 174 -19.02 -6.19 -10.34
N GLN A 175 -18.37 -5.73 -11.41
CA GLN A 175 -17.54 -6.58 -12.27
C GLN A 175 -16.36 -7.17 -11.49
N LEU A 176 -15.69 -6.35 -10.67
CA LEU A 176 -14.62 -6.82 -9.79
C LEU A 176 -15.11 -7.94 -8.87
N TYR A 177 -16.26 -7.76 -8.21
CA TYR A 177 -16.86 -8.78 -7.34
C TYR A 177 -17.11 -10.09 -8.09
N LYS A 178 -17.74 -10.05 -9.26
CA LYS A 178 -18.04 -11.24 -10.07
C LYS A 178 -16.78 -11.97 -10.51
N LEU A 179 -15.72 -11.24 -10.87
CA LEU A 179 -14.45 -11.82 -11.27
C LEU A 179 -13.69 -12.43 -10.08
N LEU A 180 -13.67 -11.76 -8.92
CA LEU A 180 -13.03 -12.28 -7.72
C LEU A 180 -13.77 -13.49 -7.13
N LYS A 181 -15.08 -13.63 -7.40
CA LYS A 181 -15.87 -14.83 -7.06
C LYS A 181 -15.54 -16.05 -7.91
N LYS A 182 -14.90 -15.88 -9.07
CA LYS A 182 -14.42 -17.03 -9.84
C LYS A 182 -13.35 -17.78 -9.06
N ARG A 183 -13.37 -19.11 -9.14
CA ARG A 183 -12.38 -19.96 -8.48
C ARG A 183 -10.98 -19.59 -8.94
N ARG A 184 -10.07 -19.51 -7.97
CA ARG A 184 -8.67 -19.12 -8.20
C ARG A 184 -7.83 -20.30 -8.68
N PHE A 185 -8.12 -21.50 -8.18
CA PHE A 185 -7.42 -22.73 -8.50
C PHE A 185 -8.42 -23.81 -8.91
N ARG A 186 -8.06 -24.63 -9.89
CA ARG A 186 -8.84 -25.81 -10.24
C ARG A 186 -8.76 -26.84 -9.12
N ASP A 187 -9.85 -27.57 -8.93
CA ASP A 187 -9.81 -28.76 -8.09
C ASP A 187 -8.91 -29.77 -8.80
N LYS A 188 -7.85 -30.22 -8.13
CA LYS A 188 -7.07 -31.33 -8.66
C LYS A 188 -8.05 -32.50 -8.83
N PRO A 189 -8.19 -33.08 -10.03
CA PRO A 189 -8.98 -34.28 -10.17
C PRO A 189 -8.45 -35.25 -9.13
N ARG A 190 -9.30 -35.71 -8.23
CA ARG A 190 -8.95 -36.78 -7.30
C ARG A 190 -8.53 -37.93 -8.19
N THR A 191 -7.24 -38.10 -8.42
CA THR A 191 -6.71 -39.27 -9.10
C THR A 191 -7.19 -40.41 -8.23
N ASN A 192 -8.15 -41.20 -8.72
CA ASN A 192 -8.74 -42.35 -8.03
C ASN A 192 -7.71 -43.50 -7.84
N GLN A 193 -6.44 -43.15 -7.63
CA GLN A 193 -5.28 -44.05 -7.70
C GLN A 193 -5.07 -44.87 -6.42
N GLU A 194 -6.02 -44.83 -5.46
CA GLU A 194 -6.00 -45.71 -4.28
C GLU A 194 -7.15 -46.73 -4.24
N GLN A 195 -7.99 -46.85 -5.28
CA GLN A 195 -9.01 -47.91 -5.36
C GLN A 195 -8.90 -48.73 -6.63
N SER A 196 -7.83 -49.53 -6.75
CA SER A 196 -7.90 -50.95 -7.15
C SER A 196 -6.49 -51.50 -7.35
N ASN A 197 -6.05 -52.37 -6.45
CA ASN A 197 -5.22 -53.51 -6.85
C ASN A 197 -6.15 -54.54 -7.51
N PRO A 198 -6.01 -54.85 -8.81
CA PRO A 198 -6.39 -56.16 -9.30
C PRO A 198 -5.13 -57.03 -9.39
N ALA A 199 -5.26 -58.27 -8.91
CA ALA A 199 -4.28 -59.32 -9.05
C ALA A 199 -3.84 -59.51 -10.53
N PRO A 200 -2.61 -60.00 -10.78
CA PRO A 200 -2.11 -60.20 -12.13
C PRO A 200 -2.85 -61.38 -12.77
N THR A 201 -3.66 -61.11 -13.80
CA THR A 201 -4.16 -62.16 -14.69
C THR A 201 -3.65 -61.88 -16.10
N GLN A 202 -2.74 -62.72 -16.56
CA GLN A 202 -2.31 -62.80 -17.95
C GLN A 202 -3.49 -63.24 -18.81
N HIS A 203 -3.72 -62.62 -19.97
CA HIS A 203 -3.94 -63.31 -21.25
C HIS A 203 -4.23 -62.36 -22.42
N SER A 204 -3.46 -62.61 -23.48
CA SER A 204 -3.82 -62.64 -24.90
C SER A 204 -4.21 -61.35 -25.63
N ALA A 205 -3.36 -61.05 -26.61
CA ALA A 205 -3.58 -60.14 -27.71
C ALA A 205 -4.78 -60.57 -28.57
N ASP A 206 -5.63 -59.61 -28.94
CA ASP A 206 -6.04 -59.53 -30.33
C ASP A 206 -6.38 -58.10 -30.75
N SER A 207 -5.99 -57.80 -31.98
CA SER A 207 -6.12 -56.52 -32.66
C SER A 207 -7.56 -56.29 -33.12
N SER A 208 -8.11 -55.10 -32.88
CA SER A 208 -9.10 -54.53 -33.80
C SER A 208 -9.06 -53.01 -33.77
N LEU A 209 -8.72 -52.44 -34.93
CA LEU A 209 -8.86 -51.03 -35.27
C LEU A 209 -10.35 -50.65 -35.27
N THR A 210 -10.73 -49.66 -34.48
CA THR A 210 -12.01 -48.97 -34.63
C THR A 210 -11.81 -47.46 -34.76
N SER A 211 -12.25 -46.99 -35.92
CA SER A 211 -12.51 -45.63 -36.39
C SER A 211 -12.53 -44.51 -35.33
N VAL A 212 -11.58 -43.60 -35.46
CA VAL A 212 -11.60 -42.26 -34.88
C VAL A 212 -12.65 -41.44 -35.62
N GLN A 213 -13.81 -41.22 -34.99
CA GLN A 213 -14.76 -40.20 -35.44
C GLN A 213 -14.35 -38.85 -34.85
N ASN A 214 -14.02 -37.90 -35.74
CA ASN A 214 -13.82 -36.49 -35.44
C ASN A 214 -15.11 -35.90 -34.88
N VAL A 215 -15.19 -35.80 -33.55
CA VAL A 215 -16.10 -34.89 -32.88
C VAL A 215 -15.32 -33.59 -32.71
N GLU A 216 -15.60 -32.59 -33.54
CA GLU A 216 -15.23 -31.19 -33.30
C GLU A 216 -15.99 -30.69 -32.06
N GLY A 217 -15.61 -31.23 -30.90
CA GLY A 217 -16.03 -30.72 -29.61
C GLY A 217 -15.36 -29.38 -29.42
N GLN A 218 -16.16 -28.33 -29.21
CA GLN A 218 -15.70 -27.06 -28.69
C GLN A 218 -14.94 -27.34 -27.39
N THR A 219 -13.61 -27.41 -27.47
CA THR A 219 -12.76 -27.52 -26.30
C THR A 219 -12.91 -26.20 -25.57
N GLU A 220 -13.83 -26.13 -24.60
CA GLU A 220 -13.93 -24.98 -23.70
C GLU A 220 -12.53 -24.73 -23.16
N GLU A 221 -11.92 -23.61 -23.58
CA GLU A 221 -10.56 -23.29 -23.21
C GLU A 221 -10.53 -23.13 -21.69
N VAL A 222 -9.95 -24.13 -21.03
CA VAL A 222 -10.04 -24.22 -19.58
C VAL A 222 -9.31 -23.02 -18.97
N GLU A 223 -10.02 -22.20 -18.18
CA GLU A 223 -9.47 -20.98 -17.56
C GLU A 223 -8.28 -21.34 -16.63
N PRO A 224 -7.09 -20.75 -16.80
CA PRO A 224 -5.88 -21.15 -16.06
C PRO A 224 -5.95 -20.77 -14.58
N ASP A 225 -5.14 -21.40 -13.72
CA ASP A 225 -5.04 -21.04 -12.30
C ASP A 225 -4.51 -19.60 -12.13
N ALA A 226 -5.03 -18.87 -11.15
CA ALA A 226 -4.60 -17.52 -10.82
C ALA A 226 -3.59 -17.54 -9.67
N GLU A 227 -2.41 -18.11 -9.93
CA GLU A 227 -1.34 -18.23 -8.94
C GLU A 227 -0.85 -16.85 -8.48
N ARG A 228 -0.74 -15.87 -9.39
CA ARG A 228 -0.51 -14.46 -9.07
C ARG A 228 -1.78 -13.65 -9.35
N ARG A 229 -2.24 -12.88 -8.36
CA ARG A 229 -3.41 -12.00 -8.45
C ARG A 229 -3.04 -10.57 -8.08
N LEU A 230 -3.11 -9.64 -9.01
CA LEU A 230 -2.95 -8.21 -8.72
C LEU A 230 -4.29 -7.49 -8.79
N ILE A 231 -4.60 -6.71 -7.76
CA ILE A 231 -5.79 -5.87 -7.71
C ILE A 231 -5.37 -4.44 -7.43
N CYS A 232 -5.55 -3.55 -8.40
CA CYS A 232 -5.32 -2.11 -8.25
C CYS A 232 -6.67 -1.39 -8.17
N ILE A 233 -6.82 -0.48 -7.21
CA ILE A 233 -8.04 0.29 -7.00
C ILE A 233 -7.69 1.77 -6.86
N ASN A 234 -8.26 2.56 -7.74
CA ASN A 234 -8.23 4.01 -7.68
C ASN A 234 -9.39 4.53 -6.85
N ASP A 235 -9.12 5.48 -5.97
CA ASP A 235 -10.12 6.11 -5.12
C ASP A 235 -11.02 5.08 -4.41
N LEU A 236 -10.39 4.24 -3.58
CA LEU A 236 -11.04 3.16 -2.82
C LEU A 236 -12.36 3.62 -2.17
N ASP A 237 -13.47 3.08 -2.65
CA ASP A 237 -14.84 3.46 -2.27
C ASP A 237 -15.57 2.35 -1.50
N ARG A 238 -16.77 2.64 -1.00
CA ARG A 238 -17.55 1.68 -0.20
C ARG A 238 -17.89 0.40 -0.96
N TRP A 239 -18.13 0.47 -2.27
CA TRP A 239 -18.54 -0.68 -3.07
C TRP A 239 -17.36 -1.60 -3.38
N THR A 240 -16.20 -1.03 -3.69
CA THR A 240 -14.95 -1.78 -3.87
C THR A 240 -14.47 -2.39 -2.56
N ILE A 241 -14.58 -1.69 -1.42
CA ILE A 241 -14.31 -2.29 -0.10
C ILE A 241 -15.24 -3.49 0.14
N CYS A 242 -16.54 -3.34 -0.13
CA CYS A 242 -17.52 -4.41 0.02
C CYS A 242 -17.20 -5.60 -0.90
N ALA A 243 -16.81 -5.33 -2.16
CA ALA A 243 -16.41 -6.35 -3.11
C ALA A 243 -15.18 -7.13 -2.61
N LEU A 244 -14.13 -6.43 -2.19
CA LEU A 244 -12.90 -7.04 -1.66
C LEU A 244 -13.18 -7.92 -0.44
N LEU A 245 -13.86 -7.38 0.57
CA LEU A 245 -14.14 -8.12 1.81
C LEU A 245 -15.08 -9.31 1.57
N GLY A 246 -16.06 -9.15 0.66
CA GLY A 246 -17.02 -10.21 0.31
C GLY A 246 -16.44 -11.34 -0.54
N THR A 247 -15.24 -11.16 -1.09
CA THR A 247 -14.53 -12.18 -1.90
C THR A 247 -13.19 -12.61 -1.31
N ALA A 248 -12.72 -11.95 -0.25
CA ALA A 248 -11.48 -12.28 0.43
C ALA A 248 -11.57 -13.70 1.02
N SER A 249 -10.56 -14.50 0.77
CA SER A 249 -10.38 -15.77 1.48
C SER A 249 -10.00 -15.52 2.94
N TYR A 250 -10.19 -16.52 3.81
CA TYR A 250 -9.95 -16.42 5.27
C TYR A 250 -8.64 -15.72 5.63
N HIS A 251 -7.55 -16.04 4.93
CA HIS A 251 -6.24 -15.51 5.22
C HIS A 251 -5.97 -14.09 4.69
N GLU A 252 -6.74 -13.65 3.69
CA GLU A 252 -6.63 -12.31 3.13
C GLU A 252 -7.41 -11.29 3.97
N VAL A 253 -8.42 -11.71 4.72
CA VAL A 253 -9.32 -10.81 5.47
C VAL A 253 -8.56 -9.90 6.43
N ASP A 254 -7.69 -10.46 7.29
CA ASP A 254 -6.95 -9.64 8.26
C ASP A 254 -6.00 -8.65 7.56
N VAL A 255 -5.31 -9.14 6.54
CA VAL A 255 -4.38 -8.35 5.73
C VAL A 255 -5.11 -7.17 5.07
N LEU A 256 -6.26 -7.45 4.45
CA LEU A 256 -7.13 -6.44 3.82
C LEU A 256 -7.68 -5.46 4.84
N ARG A 257 -8.21 -5.93 5.98
CA ARG A 257 -8.70 -5.04 7.04
C ARG A 257 -7.64 -4.06 7.51
N ARG A 258 -6.41 -4.54 7.73
CA ARG A 258 -5.30 -3.66 8.10
C ARG A 258 -4.97 -2.69 6.98
N ALA A 259 -4.95 -3.13 5.72
CA ALA A 259 -4.69 -2.27 4.57
C ALA A 259 -5.72 -1.15 4.44
N LEU A 260 -7.01 -1.52 4.49
CA LEU A 260 -8.17 -0.63 4.46
C LEU A 260 -8.11 0.41 5.58
N TYR A 261 -7.82 -0.04 6.81
CA TYR A 261 -7.69 0.86 7.95
C TYR A 261 -6.59 1.90 7.75
N HIS A 262 -5.37 1.48 7.38
CA HIS A 262 -4.27 2.43 7.17
C HIS A 262 -4.60 3.40 6.05
N HIS A 263 -5.14 2.88 4.93
CA HIS A 263 -5.54 3.71 3.80
C HIS A 263 -6.56 4.77 4.23
N ILE A 264 -7.72 4.35 4.75
CA ILE A 264 -8.82 5.25 5.18
C ILE A 264 -8.35 6.24 6.25
N THR A 265 -7.56 5.81 7.23
CA THR A 265 -7.10 6.67 8.34
C THR A 265 -5.84 7.48 8.05
N PHE A 266 -5.32 7.43 6.82
CA PHE A 266 -4.18 8.24 6.37
C PHE A 266 -2.90 8.01 7.19
N LYS A 267 -2.65 6.75 7.60
CA LYS A 267 -1.52 6.39 8.47
C LYS A 267 -0.34 5.82 7.69
N ALA A 268 0.84 6.40 7.89
CA ALA A 268 2.07 5.90 7.32
C ALA A 268 2.54 4.60 7.99
N SER A 269 2.96 3.62 7.19
CA SER A 269 3.65 2.42 7.68
C SER A 269 4.36 1.68 6.54
N ILE A 270 5.45 0.99 6.86
CA ILE A 270 6.11 0.04 5.96
C ILE A 270 6.50 -1.16 6.83
N ASP A 271 5.89 -2.30 6.55
CA ASP A 271 5.95 -3.48 7.41
C ASP A 271 6.20 -4.73 6.57
N THR A 272 7.05 -5.60 7.09
CA THR A 272 7.12 -7.01 6.70
C THR A 272 6.73 -7.81 7.92
N LYS A 273 5.76 -8.72 7.79
CA LYS A 273 5.27 -9.51 8.92
C LYS A 273 5.03 -10.95 8.49
N PRO A 274 5.47 -11.95 9.26
CA PRO A 274 4.86 -13.27 9.19
C PRO A 274 3.41 -13.17 9.66
N SER A 275 2.51 -13.93 9.04
CA SER A 275 1.09 -13.91 9.40
C SER A 275 0.89 -14.27 10.87
N PRO A 276 0.08 -13.48 11.60
CA PRO A 276 -0.21 -13.73 13.02
C PRO A 276 -1.06 -14.98 13.25
N CYS A 277 -1.73 -15.51 12.21
CA CYS A 277 -2.75 -16.55 12.34
C CYS A 277 -2.19 -17.98 12.43
N GLY A 278 -0.88 -18.16 12.68
CA GLY A 278 -0.23 -19.48 12.75
C GLY A 278 -0.13 -20.22 11.41
N LEU A 279 -0.84 -19.76 10.38
CA LEU A 279 -0.61 -20.16 9.00
C LEU A 279 0.68 -19.48 8.49
N PRO A 280 1.51 -20.19 7.73
CA PRO A 280 2.78 -19.69 7.21
C PRO A 280 2.56 -18.80 5.98
N ILE A 281 1.73 -17.77 6.16
CA ILE A 281 1.41 -16.78 5.14
C ILE A 281 2.27 -15.57 5.39
N TYR A 282 2.82 -14.99 4.34
CA TYR A 282 3.62 -13.79 4.45
C TYR A 282 2.78 -12.54 4.18
N GLN A 283 3.28 -11.41 4.69
CA GLN A 283 2.76 -10.10 4.36
C GLN A 283 3.89 -9.10 4.17
N LEU A 284 3.87 -8.41 3.04
CA LEU A 284 4.68 -7.23 2.75
C LEU A 284 3.71 -6.07 2.52
N ALA A 285 3.87 -4.97 3.25
CA ALA A 285 2.92 -3.87 3.20
C ALA A 285 3.63 -2.52 3.27
N PHE A 286 3.14 -1.55 2.51
CA PHE A 286 3.43 -0.14 2.73
C PHE A 286 2.18 0.71 2.58
N HIS A 287 2.16 1.82 3.30
CA HIS A 287 1.10 2.80 3.38
C HIS A 287 1.79 4.17 3.45
N LEU A 288 1.73 4.93 2.36
CA LEU A 288 2.51 6.13 2.14
C LEU A 288 1.55 7.33 1.92
N PRO A 289 1.16 8.05 2.99
CA PRO A 289 0.39 9.27 2.87
C PRO A 289 1.26 10.42 2.35
N TYR A 290 0.69 11.25 1.49
CA TYR A 290 1.35 12.40 0.90
C TYR A 290 0.33 13.48 0.54
N TYR A 291 0.81 14.63 0.06
CA TYR A 291 -0.04 15.68 -0.47
C TYR A 291 0.35 15.95 -1.91
N ALA A 292 -0.65 16.18 -2.77
CA ALA A 292 -0.46 16.59 -4.15
C ALA A 292 -0.82 18.08 -4.27
N TRP A 293 0.11 18.90 -4.79
CA TRP A 293 -0.19 20.30 -5.07
C TRP A 293 -0.71 20.44 -6.50
N ARG A 294 -1.93 20.94 -6.66
CA ARG A 294 -2.54 21.19 -7.98
C ARG A 294 -3.04 22.61 -8.10
N SER A 295 -3.04 23.13 -9.33
CA SER A 295 -3.59 24.43 -9.68
C SER A 295 -4.87 24.22 -10.48
N SER A 296 -5.97 24.82 -10.04
CA SER A 296 -7.28 24.64 -10.68
C SER A 296 -8.19 25.82 -10.35
N SER A 297 -9.30 25.97 -11.09
CA SER A 297 -10.28 27.04 -10.81
C SER A 297 -11.11 26.78 -9.54
N ARG A 298 -11.27 25.50 -9.18
CA ARG A 298 -12.03 25.00 -8.02
C ARG A 298 -11.30 23.81 -7.41
N PRO A 299 -11.45 23.56 -6.10
CA PRO A 299 -10.86 22.36 -5.50
C PRO A 299 -11.51 21.13 -6.09
N HIS A 300 -10.71 20.15 -6.52
CA HIS A 300 -11.22 18.81 -6.78
C HIS A 300 -11.72 18.22 -5.47
N GLU A 301 -13.00 17.89 -5.43
CA GLU A 301 -13.64 17.34 -4.25
C GLU A 301 -13.53 15.82 -4.25
N ASN A 302 -13.17 15.24 -3.11
CA ASN A 302 -13.19 13.80 -2.95
C ASN A 302 -14.64 13.29 -2.95
N HIS A 303 -15.03 12.60 -4.02
CA HIS A 303 -16.35 12.01 -4.18
C HIS A 303 -16.69 10.95 -3.11
N ARG A 304 -15.68 10.36 -2.47
CA ARG A 304 -15.89 9.40 -1.38
C ARG A 304 -16.34 10.15 -0.14
N ARG A 305 -17.46 9.72 0.42
CA ARG A 305 -18.04 10.32 1.62
C ARG A 305 -17.86 9.42 2.83
N ASP A 306 -17.70 10.02 4.01
CA ASP A 306 -17.76 9.33 5.29
C ASP A 306 -19.21 9.21 5.79
N SER A 307 -19.37 8.75 7.04
CA SER A 307 -20.68 8.59 7.69
C SER A 307 -21.46 9.89 7.87
N ASP A 308 -20.78 11.03 7.87
CA ASP A 308 -21.32 12.37 8.08
C ASP A 308 -21.49 13.13 6.74
N ALA A 309 -21.43 12.40 5.63
CA ALA A 309 -21.47 12.90 4.26
C ALA A 309 -20.34 13.90 3.93
N GLN A 310 -19.26 13.93 4.73
CA GLN A 310 -18.10 14.75 4.44
C GLN A 310 -17.16 14.02 3.48
N PRO A 311 -16.43 14.75 2.61
CA PRO A 311 -15.42 14.14 1.77
C PRO A 311 -14.36 13.41 2.63
N LEU A 312 -13.99 12.18 2.27
CA LEU A 312 -13.01 11.37 2.98
C LEU A 312 -11.64 12.07 3.11
N ARG A 313 -11.31 12.91 2.12
CA ARG A 313 -10.14 13.80 2.11
C ARG A 313 -10.59 15.22 1.82
N GLN A 314 -10.19 16.16 2.65
CA GLN A 314 -10.49 17.57 2.46
C GLN A 314 -9.29 18.28 1.82
N SER A 315 -9.49 18.84 0.64
CA SER A 315 -8.51 19.66 -0.05
C SER A 315 -8.31 20.99 0.69
N LEU A 316 -7.07 21.46 0.80
CA LEU A 316 -6.73 22.73 1.46
C LEU A 316 -6.50 23.81 0.41
N ASP A 317 -7.18 24.96 0.54
CA ASP A 317 -6.92 26.13 -0.30
C ASP A 317 -5.63 26.81 0.15
N VAL A 318 -4.66 26.89 -0.77
CA VAL A 318 -3.35 27.50 -0.56
C VAL A 318 -3.10 28.68 -1.50
N SER A 319 -4.16 29.23 -2.11
CA SER A 319 -4.07 30.34 -3.06
C SER A 319 -3.50 31.61 -2.43
N PHE A 320 -3.65 31.79 -1.12
CA PHE A 320 -3.06 32.93 -0.39
C PHE A 320 -1.52 32.93 -0.41
N LEU A 321 -0.89 31.80 -0.74
CA LEU A 321 0.56 31.69 -0.89
C LEU A 321 1.04 32.33 -2.21
N ASN A 322 0.18 32.46 -3.21
CA ASN A 322 0.51 33.14 -4.46
C ASN A 322 -0.71 33.90 -5.00
N PRO A 323 -1.04 35.06 -4.41
CA PRO A 323 -2.25 35.80 -4.74
C PRO A 323 -2.23 36.42 -6.15
N GLU A 324 -1.06 36.52 -6.78
CA GLU A 324 -0.92 37.05 -8.14
C GLU A 324 -1.27 36.01 -9.22
N ASN A 325 -1.33 34.74 -8.86
CA ASN A 325 -1.66 33.68 -9.82
C ASN A 325 -3.17 33.71 -10.13
N PRO A 326 -3.56 33.80 -11.42
CA PRO A 326 -4.98 33.75 -11.79
C PRO A 326 -5.65 32.40 -11.47
N LEU A 327 -4.86 31.32 -11.40
CA LEU A 327 -5.33 30.01 -10.97
C LEU A 327 -5.18 29.84 -9.47
N LYS A 328 -6.22 29.31 -8.83
CA LYS A 328 -6.15 28.92 -7.43
C LYS A 328 -5.28 27.70 -7.26
N ALA A 329 -4.74 27.54 -6.06
CA ALA A 329 -3.84 26.47 -5.69
C ALA A 329 -4.43 25.66 -4.54
N TYR A 330 -4.36 24.34 -4.65
CA TYR A 330 -4.90 23.41 -3.68
C TYR A 330 -3.89 22.32 -3.32
N LEU A 331 -3.89 21.94 -2.04
CA LEU A 331 -3.23 20.73 -1.56
C LEU A 331 -4.27 19.63 -1.37
N HIS A 332 -4.07 18.51 -2.04
CA HIS A 332 -4.95 17.35 -1.98
C HIS A 332 -4.29 16.25 -1.13
N PRO A 333 -4.85 15.88 0.04
CA PRO A 333 -4.34 14.73 0.77
C PRO A 333 -4.58 13.45 -0.04
N ALA A 334 -3.53 12.65 -0.19
CA ALA A 334 -3.53 11.45 -1.03
C ALA A 334 -2.76 10.31 -0.35
N HIS A 335 -3.17 9.07 -0.60
CA HIS A 335 -2.56 7.90 0.04
C HIS A 335 -2.34 6.79 -1.00
N ILE A 336 -1.13 6.23 -0.99
CA ILE A 336 -0.80 4.99 -1.71
C ILE A 336 -0.66 3.87 -0.68
N SER A 337 -1.39 2.79 -0.84
CA SER A 337 -1.25 1.58 -0.02
C SER A 337 -1.01 0.39 -0.91
N CYS A 338 -0.02 -0.44 -0.62
CA CYS A 338 0.23 -1.69 -1.31
C CYS A 338 0.44 -2.79 -0.28
N VAL A 339 -0.24 -3.92 -0.46
CA VAL A 339 -0.08 -5.09 0.39
C VAL A 339 -0.01 -6.35 -0.44
N ILE A 340 1.01 -7.15 -0.21
CA ILE A 340 1.24 -8.45 -0.84
C ILE A 340 1.13 -9.52 0.22
N THR A 341 0.39 -10.59 -0.08
CA THR A 341 0.22 -11.73 0.81
C THR A 341 0.05 -13.03 0.05
N GLY A 342 0.49 -14.14 0.66
CA GLY A 342 0.29 -15.45 0.09
C GLY A 342 0.92 -16.56 0.93
N PRO A 343 0.60 -17.83 0.64
CA PRO A 343 1.27 -18.97 1.27
C PRO A 343 2.71 -19.17 0.81
N ASP A 344 3.09 -18.75 -0.40
CA ASP A 344 4.45 -18.93 -0.94
C ASP A 344 4.76 -17.97 -2.10
N HIS A 345 5.97 -18.08 -2.67
CA HIS A 345 6.44 -17.22 -3.76
C HIS A 345 5.72 -17.44 -5.11
N ARG A 346 4.98 -18.54 -5.27
CA ARG A 346 4.25 -18.83 -6.52
C ARG A 346 2.79 -18.44 -6.42
N ARG A 347 2.20 -18.58 -5.24
CA ARG A 347 0.79 -18.31 -4.97
C ARG A 347 0.66 -17.10 -4.07
N TRP A 348 0.29 -15.97 -4.65
CA TRP A 348 0.16 -14.72 -3.91
C TRP A 348 -0.78 -13.71 -4.54
N SER A 349 -1.35 -12.86 -3.70
CA SER A 349 -2.21 -11.75 -4.06
C SER A 349 -1.53 -10.45 -3.68
N ALA A 350 -1.71 -9.42 -4.49
CA ALA A 350 -1.36 -8.06 -4.14
C ALA A 350 -2.53 -7.11 -4.35
N TYR A 351 -2.64 -6.17 -3.43
CA TYR A 351 -3.69 -5.16 -3.38
C TYR A 351 -3.03 -3.80 -3.34
N THR A 352 -3.37 -2.91 -4.27
CA THR A 352 -2.93 -1.51 -4.26
C THR A 352 -4.12 -0.57 -4.27
N PHE A 353 -4.10 0.42 -3.38
CA PHE A 353 -5.11 1.48 -3.26
C PHE A 353 -4.43 2.83 -3.50
N ILE A 354 -4.92 3.60 -4.46
CA ILE A 354 -4.31 4.87 -4.89
C ILE A 354 -5.37 5.97 -4.89
N ASP A 355 -5.13 7.04 -4.15
CA ASP A 355 -5.94 8.26 -4.27
C ASP A 355 -5.58 9.01 -5.55
N THR A 356 -6.54 9.19 -6.46
CA THR A 356 -6.40 9.90 -7.76
C THR A 356 -7.51 10.92 -8.02
N TYR A 357 -8.42 11.14 -7.06
CA TYR A 357 -9.59 12.01 -7.20
C TYR A 357 -9.29 13.46 -7.59
N PHE A 358 -8.04 13.91 -7.42
CA PHE A 358 -7.58 15.28 -7.73
C PHE A 358 -6.98 15.43 -9.12
N ASP A 359 -6.83 14.33 -9.86
CA ASP A 359 -6.25 14.29 -11.21
C ASP A 359 -7.29 13.94 -12.30
N SER A 360 -8.60 13.94 -11.99
CA SER A 360 -9.66 13.54 -12.94
C SER A 360 -9.76 14.42 -14.19
N ASP A 361 -9.38 15.69 -14.05
CA ASP A 361 -9.50 16.71 -15.11
C ASP A 361 -8.12 17.09 -15.68
N SER A 362 -7.08 16.29 -15.35
CA SER A 362 -5.72 16.53 -15.81
C SER A 362 -5.62 16.35 -17.32
N ASP A 363 -4.71 17.10 -17.93
CA ASP A 363 -4.19 16.78 -19.25
C ASP A 363 -3.76 15.29 -19.27
N PRO A 364 -4.28 14.47 -20.20
CA PRO A 364 -3.90 13.06 -20.31
C PRO A 364 -2.39 12.88 -20.47
N ASP A 365 -1.66 13.87 -21.01
CA ASP A 365 -0.20 13.81 -21.15
C ASP A 365 0.57 14.16 -19.87
N SER A 366 -0.12 14.52 -18.79
CA SER A 366 0.51 14.83 -17.52
C SER A 366 1.02 13.58 -16.81
N ASP A 367 2.20 13.66 -16.19
CA ASP A 367 2.75 12.59 -15.34
C ASP A 367 1.80 12.21 -14.19
N SER A 368 0.88 13.08 -13.79
CA SER A 368 -0.13 12.80 -12.75
C SER A 368 -1.25 11.88 -13.24
N ALA A 369 -1.58 11.91 -14.54
CA ALA A 369 -2.61 11.06 -15.14
C ALA A 369 -2.23 9.57 -15.17
N ARG A 370 -0.94 9.24 -15.04
CA ARG A 370 -0.41 7.87 -15.16
C ARG A 370 -1.01 6.86 -14.18
N ASP A 371 -1.51 7.34 -13.05
CA ASP A 371 -2.14 6.48 -12.06
C ASP A 371 -3.61 6.20 -12.34
N SER A 372 -4.25 6.93 -13.25
CA SER A 372 -5.66 6.74 -13.58
C SER A 372 -5.89 5.45 -14.38
N VAL A 373 -6.86 4.64 -13.93
CA VAL A 373 -7.36 3.48 -14.68
C VAL A 373 -7.76 3.85 -16.12
N GLN A 374 -8.32 5.04 -16.31
CA GLN A 374 -8.74 5.52 -17.63
C GLN A 374 -7.54 5.82 -18.54
N TYR A 375 -6.46 6.38 -17.98
CA TYR A 375 -5.23 6.64 -18.75
C TYR A 375 -4.59 5.34 -19.22
N ILE A 376 -4.50 4.35 -18.34
CA ILE A 376 -3.97 3.03 -18.70
C ILE A 376 -4.83 2.39 -19.80
N GLU A 377 -6.16 2.55 -19.75
CA GLU A 377 -7.04 2.07 -20.82
C GLU A 377 -6.81 2.81 -22.15
N GLN A 378 -6.62 4.13 -22.11
CA GLN A 378 -6.36 4.94 -23.31
C GLN A 378 -5.06 4.51 -24.01
N LEU A 379 -3.99 4.26 -23.24
CA LEU A 379 -2.73 3.75 -23.79
C LEU A 379 -2.92 2.42 -24.56
N ARG A 380 -3.89 1.59 -24.16
CA ARG A 380 -4.17 0.32 -24.86
C ARG A 380 -4.81 0.51 -26.24
N ARG A 381 -5.43 1.67 -26.52
CA ARG A 381 -6.20 1.89 -27.76
C ARG A 381 -5.37 2.48 -28.90
N ASN A 382 -4.15 2.93 -28.65
CA ASN A 382 -3.44 3.84 -29.56
C ASN A 382 -2.34 3.22 -30.46
N ASP A 383 -2.09 1.91 -30.49
CA ASP A 383 -1.01 1.32 -31.31
C ASP A 383 -1.34 -0.05 -31.96
N ASP A 384 -0.64 -0.35 -33.07
CA ASP A 384 -0.58 -1.67 -33.74
C ASP A 384 0.02 -2.79 -32.84
N TYR A 385 0.50 -2.45 -31.64
CA TYR A 385 1.05 -3.37 -30.66
C TYR A 385 0.45 -3.11 -29.27
N ILE A 386 -0.31 -4.06 -28.73
CA ILE A 386 -0.97 -3.92 -27.42
C ILE A 386 0.04 -4.21 -26.31
N VAL A 387 0.70 -3.16 -25.79
CA VAL A 387 1.47 -3.26 -24.54
C VAL A 387 0.52 -3.15 -23.36
N TYR A 388 0.59 -4.08 -22.42
CA TYR A 388 -0.18 -4.03 -21.19
C TYR A 388 0.68 -3.43 -20.09
N PHE A 389 0.23 -2.32 -19.50
CA PHE A 389 0.97 -1.63 -18.45
C PHE A 389 0.56 -2.14 -17.07
N ASP A 390 1.52 -2.35 -16.18
CA ASP A 390 1.23 -2.72 -14.79
C ASP A 390 0.81 -1.47 -13.98
N PRO A 391 -0.44 -1.42 -13.47
CA PRO A 391 -0.91 -0.28 -12.69
C PRO A 391 -0.18 -0.10 -11.35
N PHE A 392 0.42 -1.17 -10.79
CA PHE A 392 1.19 -1.07 -9.54
C PHE A 392 2.42 -0.20 -9.74
N THR A 393 3.03 -0.27 -10.93
CA THR A 393 4.27 0.42 -11.30
C THR A 393 4.03 1.70 -12.07
N ARG A 394 2.82 2.28 -12.05
CA ARG A 394 2.48 3.50 -12.84
C ARG A 394 2.73 3.32 -14.35
N GLY A 395 2.65 2.08 -14.83
CA GLY A 395 2.98 1.72 -16.21
C GLY A 395 4.47 1.76 -16.58
N PHE A 396 5.38 1.82 -15.60
CA PHE A 396 6.82 1.69 -15.89
C PHE A 396 7.24 0.27 -16.30
N THR A 397 6.38 -0.72 -16.05
CA THR A 397 6.66 -2.11 -16.42
C THR A 397 5.58 -2.68 -17.32
N ASP A 398 6.04 -3.51 -18.26
CA ASP A 398 5.20 -4.37 -19.08
C ASP A 398 4.59 -5.47 -18.20
N ALA A 399 3.26 -5.45 -18.05
CA ALA A 399 2.50 -6.45 -17.33
C ALA A 399 2.71 -7.84 -17.95
N ASP A 400 2.99 -7.94 -19.25
CA ASP A 400 3.27 -9.21 -19.94
C ASP A 400 4.66 -9.79 -19.67
N ARG A 401 5.49 -9.05 -18.93
CA ARG A 401 6.76 -9.54 -18.38
C ARG A 401 6.71 -9.43 -16.85
N PRO A 402 5.84 -10.22 -16.19
CA PRO A 402 5.57 -10.03 -14.77
C PRO A 402 6.80 -10.35 -13.92
N VAL A 403 7.00 -9.56 -12.86
CA VAL A 403 7.91 -9.94 -11.78
C VAL A 403 7.19 -10.96 -10.90
N TRP A 404 7.67 -12.20 -10.97
CA TRP A 404 7.04 -13.34 -10.29
C TRP A 404 7.33 -13.43 -8.80
N ASP A 405 8.55 -13.08 -8.41
CA ASP A 405 8.92 -13.10 -6.99
C ASP A 405 8.23 -11.92 -6.27
N PRO A 406 7.43 -12.19 -5.23
CA PRO A 406 6.65 -11.16 -4.55
C PRO A 406 7.51 -10.17 -3.76
N MET A 407 8.72 -10.54 -3.33
CA MET A 407 9.64 -9.62 -2.67
C MET A 407 10.26 -8.68 -3.69
N ASP A 408 10.70 -9.22 -4.82
CA ASP A 408 11.25 -8.44 -5.93
C ASP A 408 10.19 -7.46 -6.45
N PHE A 409 8.95 -7.94 -6.59
CA PHE A 409 7.80 -7.11 -6.95
C PHE A 409 7.50 -6.04 -5.89
N PHE A 410 7.49 -6.40 -4.60
CA PHE A 410 7.31 -5.44 -3.50
C PHE A 410 8.30 -4.29 -3.56
N LEU A 411 9.60 -4.61 -3.66
CA LEU A 411 10.68 -3.62 -3.67
C LEU A 411 10.61 -2.74 -4.91
N LEU A 412 10.28 -3.32 -6.07
CA LEU A 412 10.09 -2.56 -7.30
C LEU A 412 8.95 -1.54 -7.17
N VAL A 413 7.79 -1.98 -6.71
CA VAL A 413 6.64 -1.11 -6.50
C VAL A 413 6.96 -0.05 -5.43
N LEU A 414 7.59 -0.44 -4.32
CA LEU A 414 7.98 0.49 -3.26
C LEU A 414 8.92 1.58 -3.78
N ARG A 415 9.95 1.23 -4.57
CA ARG A 415 10.87 2.19 -5.19
C ARG A 415 10.10 3.23 -6.02
N ILE A 416 9.28 2.75 -6.96
CA ILE A 416 8.51 3.61 -7.86
C ILE A 416 7.56 4.55 -7.08
N ARG A 417 6.92 4.05 -6.02
CA ARG A 417 5.99 4.84 -5.21
C ARG A 417 6.69 5.81 -4.26
N LEU A 418 7.88 5.49 -3.76
CA LEU A 418 8.72 6.44 -3.03
C LEU A 418 9.20 7.56 -3.95
N ASP A 419 9.66 7.24 -5.18
CA ASP A 419 10.07 8.24 -6.17
C ASP A 419 8.93 9.23 -6.46
N GLN A 420 7.71 8.70 -6.67
CA GLN A 420 6.51 9.52 -6.86
C GLN A 420 6.28 10.49 -5.70
N ILE A 421 6.31 9.97 -4.46
CA ILE A 421 6.03 10.77 -3.27
C ILE A 421 7.14 11.80 -3.02
N HIS A 422 8.40 11.45 -3.30
CA HIS A 422 9.52 12.37 -3.25
C HIS A 422 9.32 13.56 -4.20
N LEU A 423 8.86 13.33 -5.44
CA LEU A 423 8.57 14.39 -6.39
C LEU A 423 7.46 15.33 -5.91
N GLU A 424 6.36 14.79 -5.37
CA GLU A 424 5.25 15.60 -4.83
C GLU A 424 5.71 16.45 -3.64
N TRP A 425 6.49 15.88 -2.71
CA TRP A 425 7.03 16.64 -1.57
C TRP A 425 8.04 17.70 -1.98
N THR A 426 8.88 17.41 -2.98
CA THR A 426 9.80 18.39 -3.55
C THR A 426 9.04 19.58 -4.14
N GLN A 427 7.98 19.31 -4.91
CA GLN A 427 7.14 20.36 -5.47
C GLN A 427 6.50 21.23 -4.38
N ILE A 428 5.98 20.60 -3.32
CA ILE A 428 5.40 21.33 -2.18
C ILE A 428 6.43 22.24 -1.52
N LYS A 429 7.61 21.71 -1.22
CA LYS A 429 8.70 22.48 -0.61
C LYS A 429 9.07 23.67 -1.48
N ASP A 430 9.29 23.45 -2.77
CA ASP A 430 9.73 24.50 -3.70
C ASP A 430 8.69 25.62 -3.81
N ARG A 431 7.40 25.28 -3.90
CA ARG A 431 6.31 26.27 -3.96
C ARG A 431 6.15 27.05 -2.65
N LEU A 432 6.31 26.39 -1.50
CA LEU A 432 6.29 27.05 -0.20
C LEU A 432 7.47 28.03 -0.05
N GLN A 433 8.65 27.63 -0.52
CA GLN A 433 9.84 28.47 -0.49
C GLN A 433 9.71 29.68 -1.43
N GLU A 434 9.19 29.49 -2.64
CA GLU A 434 8.93 30.56 -3.60
C GLU A 434 7.90 31.57 -3.05
N SER A 435 6.78 31.07 -2.52
CA SER A 435 5.75 31.89 -1.89
C SER A 435 6.34 32.80 -0.81
N PHE A 436 7.23 32.23 0.00
CA PHE A 436 7.92 32.95 1.04
C PHE A 436 8.86 34.03 0.50
N GLU A 437 9.71 33.71 -0.49
CA GLU A 437 10.62 34.68 -1.11
C GLU A 437 9.86 35.86 -1.74
N ASN A 438 8.70 35.59 -2.34
CA ASN A 438 7.82 36.61 -2.91
C ASN A 438 7.22 37.51 -1.82
N HIS A 439 6.75 36.92 -0.72
CA HIS A 439 6.20 37.68 0.40
C HIS A 439 7.24 38.60 1.07
N GLU A 440 8.49 38.15 1.26
CA GLU A 440 9.57 39.03 1.75
C GLU A 440 9.89 40.17 0.78
N SER A 441 9.91 39.88 -0.52
CA SER A 441 10.26 40.86 -1.56
C SER A 441 9.23 42.00 -1.65
N VAL A 442 7.94 41.70 -1.50
CA VAL A 442 6.86 42.70 -1.47
C VAL A 442 6.92 43.57 -0.21
N GLN A 443 7.39 43.02 0.92
CA GLN A 443 7.45 43.74 2.19
C GLN A 443 8.75 44.52 2.42
N ALA A 444 9.80 44.25 1.64
CA ALA A 444 11.01 45.04 1.68
C ALA A 444 10.67 46.50 1.33
N PRO A 445 10.83 47.46 2.25
CA PRO A 445 10.48 48.84 1.98
C PRO A 445 11.33 49.31 0.81
N ASN A 446 10.69 49.62 -0.31
CA ASN A 446 11.33 50.38 -1.37
C ASN A 446 11.88 51.65 -0.71
N HIS A 447 13.20 51.70 -0.52
CA HIS A 447 13.96 52.80 0.07
C HIS A 447 13.93 54.05 -0.83
N ARG A 448 12.78 54.40 -1.41
CA ARG A 448 12.51 55.78 -1.81
C ARG A 448 12.05 56.50 -0.55
N PRO A 449 12.83 57.46 -0.02
CA PRO A 449 12.39 58.30 1.08
C PRO A 449 11.26 59.19 0.56
N SER A 450 10.02 58.70 0.63
CA SER A 450 8.84 59.53 0.46
C SER A 450 8.57 60.16 1.83
N ASN A 451 8.73 61.48 1.92
CA ASN A 451 8.58 62.32 3.12
C ASN A 451 7.15 62.37 3.70
N SER A 452 6.31 61.35 3.48
CA SER A 452 4.97 61.27 4.05
C SER A 452 5.00 60.53 5.39
N ASN A 453 4.82 61.25 6.50
CA ASN A 453 4.80 60.79 7.90
C ASN A 453 3.63 59.82 8.26
N HIS A 454 3.06 59.11 7.30
CA HIS A 454 2.05 58.08 7.55
C HIS A 454 2.65 56.69 7.26
N ALA A 455 3.32 56.13 8.26
CA ALA A 455 3.73 54.73 8.23
C ALA A 455 2.46 53.84 8.18
N PRO A 456 2.30 52.93 7.20
CA PRO A 456 1.11 52.11 7.09
C PRO A 456 1.11 51.06 8.21
N ILE A 457 0.26 51.27 9.21
CA ILE A 457 -0.02 50.29 10.29
C ILE A 457 -0.60 48.98 9.71
N HIS A 458 -1.14 49.00 8.48
CA HIS A 458 -1.74 47.85 7.81
C HIS A 458 -0.76 46.70 7.50
N GLY A 459 0.51 46.97 7.17
CA GLY A 459 1.42 45.92 6.70
C GLY A 459 1.77 44.83 7.72
N LYS A 460 1.78 45.15 9.03
CA LYS A 460 2.14 44.16 10.07
C LYS A 460 1.03 43.14 10.35
N LYS A 461 -0.23 43.57 10.26
CA LYS A 461 -1.38 42.70 10.53
C LYS A 461 -1.50 41.63 9.44
N ASP A 462 -1.28 42.05 8.19
CA ASP A 462 -1.36 41.18 7.02
C ASP A 462 -0.23 40.12 7.05
N THR A 463 0.99 40.48 7.48
CA THR A 463 2.09 39.52 7.69
C THR A 463 1.74 38.45 8.73
N LEU A 464 1.18 38.86 9.88
CA LEU A 464 0.86 37.92 10.95
C LEU A 464 -0.26 36.96 10.57
N GLU A 465 -1.27 37.45 9.83
CA GLU A 465 -2.34 36.62 9.30
C GLU A 465 -1.81 35.62 8.27
N TRP A 466 -0.97 36.08 7.34
CA TRP A 466 -0.34 35.22 6.34
C TRP A 466 0.53 34.13 6.98
N VAL A 467 1.39 34.49 7.96
CA VAL A 467 2.20 33.55 8.76
C VAL A 467 1.31 32.56 9.50
N GLY A 468 0.22 33.04 10.10
CA GLY A 468 -0.75 32.18 10.80
C GLY A 468 -1.39 31.16 9.86
N ASN A 469 -1.77 31.56 8.66
CA ASN A 469 -2.35 30.67 7.65
C ASN A 469 -1.31 29.68 7.08
N ALA A 470 -0.10 30.13 6.79
CA ALA A 470 1.01 29.26 6.37
C ALA A 470 1.30 28.18 7.42
N MET A 471 1.30 28.54 8.71
CA MET A 471 1.53 27.60 9.81
C MET A 471 0.43 26.54 9.97
N LYS A 472 -0.84 26.87 9.64
CA LYS A 472 -1.93 25.89 9.64
C LYS A 472 -1.73 24.79 8.60
N ILE A 473 -0.98 25.06 7.54
CA ILE A 473 -0.67 24.11 6.46
C ILE A 473 0.65 23.38 6.72
N LEU A 474 1.70 24.12 7.08
CA LEU A 474 3.05 23.56 7.28
C LEU A 474 3.10 22.49 8.37
N ARG A 475 2.31 22.64 9.45
CA ARG A 475 2.28 21.67 10.56
C ARG A 475 1.78 20.29 10.11
N PRO A 476 0.56 20.14 9.54
CA PRO A 476 0.10 18.87 8.99
C PRO A 476 1.04 18.27 7.93
N LEU A 477 1.61 19.11 7.07
CA LEU A 477 2.55 18.66 6.04
C LEU A 477 3.82 18.05 6.65
N SER A 478 4.46 18.77 7.57
CA SER A 478 5.64 18.27 8.27
C SER A 478 5.34 17.01 9.07
N GLU A 479 4.21 16.94 9.77
CA GLU A 479 3.84 15.75 10.52
C GLU A 479 3.64 14.53 9.60
N CYS A 480 2.95 14.71 8.47
CA CYS A 480 2.73 13.65 7.49
C CYS A 480 4.04 13.10 6.90
N LEU A 481 4.94 13.98 6.46
CA LEU A 481 6.22 13.55 5.91
C LEU A 481 7.10 12.88 6.99
N SER A 482 7.13 13.43 8.20
CA SER A 482 7.84 12.86 9.34
C SER A 482 7.39 11.43 9.66
N GLN A 483 6.08 11.15 9.64
CA GLN A 483 5.56 9.80 9.88
C GLN A 483 6.01 8.84 8.78
N THR A 484 6.02 9.29 7.52
CA THR A 484 6.49 8.51 6.37
C THR A 484 7.98 8.19 6.49
N VAL A 485 8.82 9.18 6.77
CA VAL A 485 10.26 8.99 7.00
C VAL A 485 10.52 8.04 8.16
N GLN A 486 9.82 8.17 9.28
CA GLN A 486 9.96 7.26 10.42
C GLN A 486 9.56 5.82 10.08
N ALA A 487 8.49 5.63 9.30
CA ALA A 487 8.10 4.31 8.83
C ALA A 487 9.18 3.71 7.92
N SER A 488 9.68 4.48 6.96
CA SER A 488 10.75 4.08 6.05
C SER A 488 12.03 3.71 6.79
N ASN A 489 12.45 4.51 7.77
CA ASN A 489 13.68 4.26 8.53
C ASN A 489 13.59 3.01 9.39
N ARG A 490 12.43 2.72 9.96
CA ARG A 490 12.21 1.47 10.70
C ARG A 490 12.30 0.26 9.79
N PHE A 491 11.71 0.34 8.60
CA PHE A 491 11.80 -0.72 7.60
C PHE A 491 13.23 -0.91 7.10
N TRP A 492 13.90 0.20 6.73
CA TRP A 492 15.25 0.22 6.17
C TRP A 492 16.29 -0.34 7.14
N ASN A 493 16.24 0.09 8.40
CA ASN A 493 17.21 -0.33 9.43
C ASN A 493 16.87 -1.69 10.07
N GLY A 494 15.62 -2.14 9.95
CA GLY A 494 15.14 -3.41 10.51
C GLY A 494 14.97 -4.48 9.43
N SER A 495 13.76 -4.57 8.89
CA SER A 495 13.32 -5.60 7.95
C SER A 495 14.20 -5.75 6.71
N LEU A 496 14.70 -4.64 6.14
CA LEU A 496 15.45 -4.69 4.90
C LEU A 496 16.83 -5.33 5.05
N ALA A 497 17.49 -5.12 6.19
CA ALA A 497 18.77 -5.76 6.47
C ALA A 497 18.65 -7.30 6.48
N GLU A 498 17.49 -7.81 6.92
CA GLU A 498 17.18 -9.24 6.90
C GLU A 498 16.85 -9.73 5.50
N ILE A 499 16.07 -8.95 4.73
CA ILE A 499 15.79 -9.25 3.31
C ILE A 499 17.09 -9.33 2.53
N LYS A 500 17.98 -8.33 2.68
CA LYS A 500 19.26 -8.26 1.97
C LYS A 500 20.16 -9.46 2.28
N ARG A 501 20.27 -9.82 3.57
CA ARG A 501 21.05 -11.00 4.01
C ARG A 501 20.54 -12.30 3.36
N ASN A 502 19.24 -12.39 3.15
CA ASN A 502 18.62 -13.55 2.50
C ASN A 502 18.75 -13.49 0.98
N SER A 503 18.68 -12.30 0.37
CA SER A 503 18.75 -12.12 -1.08
C SER A 503 20.15 -12.30 -1.65
N GLU A 504 21.22 -12.00 -0.90
CA GLU A 504 22.62 -12.23 -1.32
C GLU A 504 22.92 -13.72 -1.63
N SER A 505 22.07 -14.64 -1.16
CA SER A 505 22.14 -16.06 -1.51
C SER A 505 21.49 -16.42 -2.85
N THR A 506 20.69 -15.51 -3.42
CA THR A 506 19.93 -15.71 -4.67
C THR A 506 20.36 -14.68 -5.71
N ASN A 507 20.82 -15.15 -6.86
CA ASN A 507 21.49 -14.36 -7.91
C ASN A 507 20.52 -13.45 -8.72
N ASN A 508 19.70 -12.65 -8.04
CA ASN A 508 18.57 -11.93 -8.64
C ASN A 508 18.90 -10.44 -8.96
N ASN A 509 18.21 -9.91 -9.98
CA ASN A 509 18.30 -8.53 -10.50
C ASN A 509 17.90 -7.40 -9.52
N VAL A 510 17.57 -7.71 -8.26
CA VAL A 510 17.06 -6.78 -7.23
C VAL A 510 18.15 -5.89 -6.67
N SER A 511 19.43 -6.25 -6.85
CA SER A 511 20.56 -5.52 -6.27
C SER A 511 20.55 -4.02 -6.61
N GLY A 512 20.07 -3.65 -7.80
CA GLY A 512 19.93 -2.26 -8.22
C GLY A 512 18.83 -1.48 -7.49
N LEU A 513 17.79 -2.14 -6.97
CA LEU A 513 16.67 -1.47 -6.30
C LEU A 513 17.04 -0.94 -4.91
N PHE A 514 17.97 -1.59 -4.20
CA PHE A 514 18.36 -1.15 -2.86
C PHE A 514 19.00 0.25 -2.88
N PRO A 515 20.06 0.52 -3.68
CA PRO A 515 20.63 1.87 -3.77
C PRO A 515 19.60 2.95 -4.13
N ASP A 516 18.68 2.66 -5.05
CA ASP A 516 17.66 3.62 -5.50
C ASP A 516 16.67 3.96 -4.37
N ILE A 517 16.17 2.95 -3.66
CA ILE A 517 15.31 3.15 -2.49
C ILE A 517 16.06 3.94 -1.42
N GLY A 518 17.30 3.55 -1.10
CA GLY A 518 18.13 4.20 -0.09
C GLY A 518 18.34 5.70 -0.39
N THR A 519 18.69 6.01 -1.63
CA THR A 519 18.86 7.40 -2.10
C THR A 519 17.58 8.21 -1.91
N THR A 520 16.45 7.66 -2.34
CA THR A 520 15.14 8.34 -2.23
C THR A 520 14.73 8.58 -0.77
N LEU A 521 15.06 7.64 0.13
CA LEU A 521 14.81 7.82 1.56
C LEU A 521 15.66 8.93 2.18
N GLU A 522 16.94 9.01 1.83
CA GLU A 522 17.83 10.11 2.25
C GLU A 522 17.30 11.48 1.77
N GLU A 523 16.77 11.54 0.55
CA GLU A 523 16.15 12.75 0.00
C GLU A 523 14.86 13.13 0.75
N LEU A 524 13.99 12.16 1.06
CA LEU A 524 12.79 12.39 1.87
C LEU A 524 13.14 12.85 3.30
N GLU A 525 14.18 12.30 3.93
CA GLU A 525 14.69 12.77 5.22
C GLU A 525 15.12 14.23 5.16
N LYS A 526 15.85 14.62 4.11
CA LYS A 526 16.27 15.99 3.90
C LYS A 526 15.07 16.93 3.72
N LEU A 527 14.05 16.51 2.96
CA LEU A 527 12.81 17.27 2.81
C LEU A 527 12.08 17.44 4.16
N ASP A 528 12.02 16.39 4.99
CA ASP A 528 11.43 16.47 6.33
C ASP A 528 12.16 17.49 7.21
N GLN A 529 13.49 17.45 7.21
CA GLN A 529 14.31 18.42 7.93
C GLN A 529 14.10 19.85 7.44
N ASP A 530 13.98 20.05 6.13
CA ASP A 530 13.73 21.36 5.53
C ASP A 530 12.35 21.90 5.91
N LEU A 531 11.29 21.09 5.82
CA LEU A 531 9.95 21.48 6.25
C LEU A 531 9.89 21.79 7.76
N ARG A 532 10.56 21.00 8.59
CA ARG A 532 10.67 21.28 10.03
C ARG A 532 11.33 22.63 10.27
N LYS A 533 12.47 22.91 9.63
CA LYS A 533 13.15 24.21 9.74
C LYS A 533 12.23 25.37 9.33
N MET A 534 11.43 25.20 8.27
CA MET A 534 10.42 26.19 7.90
C MET A 534 9.41 26.40 9.04
N VAL A 535 8.82 25.33 9.59
CA VAL A 535 7.89 25.42 10.73
C VAL A 535 8.50 26.18 11.91
N GLU A 536 9.75 25.90 12.27
CA GLU A 536 10.45 26.59 13.36
C GLU A 536 10.63 28.07 13.07
N TRP A 537 11.04 28.39 11.84
CA TRP A 537 11.28 29.74 11.38
C TRP A 537 9.99 30.59 11.37
N TYR A 538 8.87 30.05 10.87
CA TYR A 538 7.57 30.74 10.90
C TYR A 538 7.08 30.97 12.34
N ARG A 539 7.34 30.03 13.25
CA ARG A 539 7.03 30.19 14.68
C ARG A 539 7.83 31.36 15.28
N ASP A 540 9.11 31.50 14.95
CA ASP A 540 9.94 32.61 15.46
C ASP A 540 9.42 33.99 15.00
N ILE A 541 8.96 34.09 13.76
CA ILE A 541 8.32 35.32 13.24
C ILE A 541 7.03 35.62 13.98
N SER A 542 6.18 34.61 14.20
CA SER A 542 4.89 34.79 14.87
C SER A 542 5.03 35.32 16.31
N ILE A 543 6.14 35.02 16.98
CA ILE A 543 6.45 35.48 18.35
C ILE A 543 7.06 36.88 18.35
N GLY A 544 7.31 37.48 17.18
CA GLY A 544 7.99 38.77 17.07
C GLY A 544 9.46 38.70 17.47
N SER A 545 10.05 37.49 17.46
CA SER A 545 11.47 37.30 17.73
C SER A 545 12.25 37.83 16.52
N THR A 546 12.56 39.13 16.55
CA THR A 546 13.30 39.83 15.49
C THR A 546 14.71 39.26 15.35
N SER A 547 14.86 38.17 14.62
CA SER A 547 16.18 37.64 14.31
C SER A 547 16.56 38.03 12.89
N LYS A 548 17.24 39.17 12.75
CA LYS A 548 18.05 39.50 11.56
C LYS A 548 18.97 38.34 11.12
N ARG A 549 19.26 37.36 11.99
CA ARG A 549 20.02 36.15 11.66
C ARG A 549 19.21 35.09 10.89
N ALA A 550 17.88 35.05 11.06
CA ALA A 550 17.02 34.04 10.43
C ALA A 550 16.81 34.32 8.93
N SER A 551 16.55 35.58 8.55
CA SER A 551 16.48 36.03 7.14
C SER A 551 17.81 35.81 6.40
N MET A 552 18.96 36.01 7.07
CA MET A 552 20.28 35.75 6.48
C MET A 552 20.57 34.25 6.22
N ALA A 553 19.96 33.32 6.97
CA ALA A 553 20.21 31.88 6.83
C ALA A 553 19.47 31.28 5.63
N LEU A 554 18.20 31.67 5.41
CA LEU A 554 17.41 31.22 4.26
C LEU A 554 17.87 31.85 2.95
N SER A 555 18.20 33.14 2.95
CA SER A 555 18.76 33.83 1.77
C SER A 555 20.05 33.16 1.25
N LYS A 556 20.92 32.68 2.15
CA LYS A 556 22.13 31.91 1.78
C LYS A 556 21.81 30.52 1.24
N ALA A 557 20.73 29.88 1.68
CA ALA A 557 20.28 28.59 1.16
C ALA A 557 19.67 28.72 -0.25
N SER A 558 18.80 29.72 -0.47
CA SER A 558 18.20 30.03 -1.78
C SER A 558 19.21 30.44 -2.84
N PHE A 559 20.25 31.22 -2.47
CA PHE A 559 21.34 31.59 -3.38
C PHE A 559 22.13 30.39 -3.90
N ARG A 560 22.20 29.30 -3.13
CA ARG A 560 22.90 28.07 -3.51
C ARG A 560 22.11 27.24 -4.53
N VAL A 561 20.78 27.20 -4.38
CA VAL A 561 19.87 26.47 -5.29
C VAL A 561 19.77 27.13 -6.67
N ARG A 562 19.65 28.48 -6.73
CA ARG A 562 19.62 29.22 -8.01
C ARG A 562 20.90 29.09 -8.84
N ARG A 563 22.05 28.77 -8.23
CA ARG A 563 23.33 28.61 -8.93
C ARG A 563 23.48 27.24 -9.61
N HIS A 564 22.79 26.21 -9.13
CA HIS A 564 22.81 24.89 -9.78
C HIS A 564 21.85 24.83 -10.96
N ARG A 565 20.67 25.45 -10.87
CA ARG A 565 19.66 25.44 -11.95
C ARG A 565 20.03 26.27 -13.19
N LYS A 566 21.10 27.07 -13.13
CA LYS A 566 21.65 27.81 -14.29
C LYS A 566 22.83 27.12 -14.96
N ASN A 567 23.36 26.05 -14.36
CA ASN A 567 24.56 25.34 -14.83
C ASN A 567 24.27 23.89 -15.27
N SER A 568 22.99 23.50 -15.30
CA SER A 568 22.44 22.24 -15.82
C SER A 568 21.44 22.58 -16.90
#